data_AF-A0AAD6JTV8-F1
#
_entry.id   AF-A0AAD6JTV8-F1
#
_cell.length_a   1.000
_cell.length_b   1.000
_cell.length_c   1.000
_cell.angle_alpha   90.00
_cell.angle_beta   90.00
_cell.angle_gamma   90.00
#
_symmetry.space_group_name_H-M   'P 1'
#
loop_
_entity.id
_entity.type
_entity.pdbx_description
1 polymer ?
#
loop_
_entity_poly.entity_id
_entity_poly.type
_entity_poly.pdbx_seq_one_letter_code
_entity_poly.pdbx_strand_id
1 'polypeptide(L)'
;MAVSNLNLSPTILSSSSCRCCYCHFNQKSDCSLLCLGFVKRTIPFSRVLRKPDFESNNKLIFNATTDTRILHNAAATTKATSTAAVEIPVTCYQLVGVPDKAEKDEIVRSVMQLKNAEVEEGYTMDAVISRQDLLMDVRDKLLFEPEYAGNVRDKIPPKSSLRIPWAWLPGALCLLQEVGEEKLVLDIGRAALQHPDAKPYVHDVLLSMALAECAIAKIGFERNKVSLGFEALARAQCLLRSKISLGKMALLSQIEESLEELAPACTLELLGMPHSPENAERRRGAIAALRELLRQGLDLETSCRVQDWPCFLSQALNRLMATEIVDLLPWDDLILVRKNKKSLESQNQRVVIDFNCFYMVLLAHVALGFSSKQSELV
;
A
#
# COMPACT_ATOMS: atom_id res chain seq x y z
N MET A 1 31.99 17.54 -10.38
CA MET A 1 30.61 17.22 -9.93
C MET A 1 29.94 16.09 -10.74
N ALA A 2 30.64 15.08 -11.28
CA ALA A 2 29.99 14.12 -12.19
C ALA A 2 30.54 12.68 -12.19
N VAL A 3 31.05 12.14 -11.07
CA VAL A 3 31.58 10.74 -11.03
C VAL A 3 31.01 9.89 -9.88
N SER A 4 30.33 10.50 -8.90
CA SER A 4 29.65 9.79 -7.81
C SER A 4 28.39 9.01 -8.23
N ASN A 5 27.96 9.13 -9.49
CA ASN A 5 26.78 8.45 -10.06
C ASN A 5 27.15 7.21 -10.90
N LEU A 6 28.36 6.65 -10.77
CA LEU A 6 28.74 5.46 -11.52
C LEU A 6 28.04 4.21 -10.96
N ASN A 7 27.05 3.72 -11.69
CA ASN A 7 26.49 2.39 -11.51
C ASN A 7 27.59 1.36 -11.89
N LEU A 8 28.04 0.57 -10.92
CA LEU A 8 29.05 -0.48 -11.13
C LEU A 8 28.40 -1.68 -11.85
N SER A 9 28.10 -1.55 -13.15
CA SER A 9 27.72 -2.68 -13.99
C SER A 9 28.98 -3.37 -14.53
N PRO A 10 29.25 -4.64 -14.20
CA PRO A 10 30.41 -5.34 -14.75
C PRO A 10 30.19 -5.75 -16.21
N THR A 11 31.10 -5.33 -17.10
CA THR A 11 31.25 -5.90 -18.44
C THR A 11 31.93 -7.25 -18.31
N ILE A 12 31.18 -8.36 -18.46
CA ILE A 12 31.73 -9.72 -18.36
C ILE A 12 32.52 -10.05 -19.64
N LEU A 13 33.82 -10.29 -19.48
CA LEU A 13 34.69 -10.88 -20.50
C LEU A 13 34.32 -12.36 -20.67
N SER A 14 34.03 -12.79 -21.90
CA SER A 14 33.69 -14.17 -22.22
C SER A 14 34.89 -15.12 -22.09
N SER A 15 34.77 -16.18 -21.31
CA SER A 15 35.35 -17.49 -21.67
C SER A 15 34.70 -18.65 -20.90
N SER A 16 34.18 -19.59 -21.70
CA SER A 16 33.92 -21.01 -21.42
C SER A 16 33.14 -21.45 -20.16
N SER A 17 31.86 -21.72 -20.40
CA SER A 17 31.10 -22.88 -19.91
C SER A 17 30.79 -22.99 -18.42
N CYS A 18 29.90 -22.12 -17.94
CA CYS A 18 28.92 -22.49 -16.91
C CYS A 18 27.52 -22.20 -17.45
N ARG A 19 26.77 -23.25 -17.80
CA ARG A 19 25.32 -23.19 -18.02
C ARG A 19 24.65 -22.99 -16.66
N CYS A 20 24.61 -21.76 -16.16
CA CYS A 20 23.78 -21.40 -15.03
C CYS A 20 22.95 -20.18 -15.41
N CYS A 21 21.69 -20.47 -15.74
CA CYS A 21 20.51 -19.62 -15.78
C CYS A 21 20.75 -18.12 -16.01
N TYR A 22 20.52 -17.69 -17.25
CA TYR A 22 19.78 -16.46 -17.48
C TYR A 22 18.45 -16.57 -16.73
N CYS A 23 18.40 -16.07 -15.50
CA CYS A 23 17.15 -15.79 -14.83
C CYS A 23 16.55 -14.54 -15.51
N HIS A 24 16.03 -14.74 -16.73
CA HIS A 24 14.76 -14.12 -17.05
C HIS A 24 13.88 -14.45 -15.84
N PHE A 25 13.49 -13.43 -15.07
CA PHE A 25 12.28 -13.54 -14.27
C PHE A 25 11.23 -14.01 -15.26
N ASN A 26 10.94 -15.31 -15.25
CA ASN A 26 9.91 -15.88 -16.07
C ASN A 26 8.64 -15.28 -15.48
N GLN A 27 8.21 -14.18 -16.08
CA GLN A 27 7.10 -13.31 -15.68
C GLN A 27 5.74 -14.03 -15.84
N LYS A 28 5.75 -15.37 -15.80
CA LYS A 28 4.67 -16.31 -16.12
C LYS A 28 4.56 -17.51 -15.16
N SER A 29 5.36 -17.57 -14.09
CA SER A 29 5.21 -18.53 -12.99
C SER A 29 5.85 -17.87 -11.75
N ASP A 30 5.18 -17.02 -10.98
CA ASP A 30 4.15 -17.38 -10.00
C ASP A 30 3.24 -16.18 -9.66
N CYS A 31 2.74 -15.45 -10.67
CA CYS A 31 1.61 -14.52 -10.47
C CYS A 31 0.31 -15.25 -10.08
N SER A 32 0.29 -16.58 -10.07
CA SER A 32 -0.85 -17.40 -9.64
C SER A 32 -1.04 -17.45 -8.12
N LEU A 33 -0.05 -17.03 -7.32
CA LEU A 33 -0.15 -16.95 -5.85
C LEU A 33 -0.51 -15.54 -5.34
N LEU A 34 -0.41 -14.52 -6.19
CA LEU A 34 -0.74 -13.12 -5.85
C LEU A 34 -2.21 -12.75 -6.10
N CYS A 35 -3.07 -13.74 -6.34
CA CYS A 35 -4.52 -13.59 -6.18
C CYS A 35 -4.87 -13.59 -4.68
N LEU A 36 -4.30 -12.62 -3.94
CA LEU A 36 -4.82 -12.18 -2.66
C LEU A 36 -6.32 -11.92 -2.87
N GLY A 37 -7.15 -12.78 -2.26
CA GLY A 37 -8.61 -12.84 -2.40
C GLY A 37 -9.33 -11.66 -1.78
N PHE A 38 -8.85 -10.45 -2.04
CA PHE A 38 -9.25 -9.26 -1.33
C PHE A 38 -10.35 -8.44 -1.98
N VAL A 39 -10.74 -8.71 -3.23
CA VAL A 39 -11.95 -8.10 -3.80
C VAL A 39 -12.52 -9.00 -4.91
N LYS A 40 -13.68 -9.63 -4.60
CA LYS A 40 -14.62 -10.41 -5.45
C LYS A 40 -14.19 -11.79 -5.97
N ARG A 41 -14.48 -12.83 -5.17
CA ARG A 41 -15.12 -14.07 -5.65
C ARG A 41 -16.10 -14.59 -4.60
N THR A 42 -17.38 -14.58 -4.97
CA THR A 42 -18.51 -15.21 -4.30
C THR A 42 -18.30 -16.71 -4.10
N ILE A 43 -18.84 -17.24 -2.98
CA ILE A 43 -19.06 -18.65 -2.56
C ILE A 43 -18.03 -19.22 -1.56
N PRO A 44 -18.49 -19.90 -0.49
CA PRO A 44 -17.86 -19.94 0.83
C PRO A 44 -17.00 -21.20 1.02
N PHE A 45 -16.14 -21.20 2.05
CA PHE A 45 -15.89 -22.32 2.98
C PHE A 45 -14.74 -21.92 3.93
N SER A 46 -14.99 -21.85 5.24
CA SER A 46 -14.79 -22.95 6.20
C SER A 46 -13.34 -23.12 6.67
N ARG A 47 -13.13 -22.72 7.92
CA ARG A 47 -12.13 -23.18 8.91
C ARG A 47 -11.10 -24.21 8.43
N VAL A 48 -9.82 -23.83 8.52
CA VAL A 48 -8.83 -24.64 9.22
C VAL A 48 -7.98 -23.72 10.10
N LEU A 49 -8.23 -23.84 11.39
CA LEU A 49 -7.47 -23.25 12.48
C LEU A 49 -6.04 -23.82 12.48
N ARG A 50 -5.03 -22.96 12.44
CA ARG A 50 -3.73 -23.22 13.06
C ARG A 50 -3.19 -21.95 13.69
N LYS A 51 -3.14 -21.95 15.03
CA LYS A 51 -2.35 -21.04 15.87
C LYS A 51 -0.87 -21.12 15.48
N PRO A 52 -0.11 -20.02 15.61
CA PRO A 52 0.67 -19.88 16.85
C PRO A 52 0.70 -18.47 17.44
N ASP A 53 0.94 -18.47 18.75
CA ASP A 53 1.24 -17.34 19.60
C ASP A 53 2.70 -16.88 19.38
N PHE A 54 2.96 -15.60 19.11
CA PHE A 54 4.14 -14.87 19.61
C PHE A 54 4.06 -13.37 19.26
N GLU A 55 4.14 -12.51 20.28
CA GLU A 55 4.33 -11.07 20.11
C GLU A 55 5.80 -10.79 19.77
N SER A 56 6.06 -10.17 18.61
CA SER A 56 7.33 -9.52 18.32
C SER A 56 7.09 -8.04 18.02
N ASN A 57 7.50 -7.19 18.96
CA ASN A 57 7.49 -5.75 18.81
C ASN A 57 8.77 -5.32 18.09
N ASN A 58 8.69 -5.05 16.78
CA ASN A 58 9.52 -4.06 16.08
C ASN A 58 8.87 -3.72 14.74
N LYS A 59 8.13 -2.61 14.73
CA LYS A 59 7.37 -2.12 13.57
C LYS A 59 8.25 -1.21 12.71
N LEU A 60 8.31 -1.48 11.40
CA LEU A 60 8.76 -0.54 10.38
C LEU A 60 7.82 0.68 10.40
N ILE A 61 8.25 1.77 11.04
CA ILE A 61 7.54 3.06 11.03
C ILE A 61 8.06 3.86 9.84
N PHE A 62 7.28 3.92 8.77
CA PHE A 62 7.46 4.94 7.74
C PHE A 62 6.68 6.19 8.15
N ASN A 63 7.41 7.24 8.55
CA ASN A 63 6.83 8.54 8.86
C ASN A 63 6.38 9.23 7.56
N ALA A 64 5.07 9.34 7.35
CA ALA A 64 4.49 10.25 6.38
C ALA A 64 4.28 11.62 7.06
N THR A 65 5.21 12.54 6.82
CA THR A 65 5.14 13.92 7.30
C THR A 65 4.00 14.65 6.57
N THR A 66 2.94 15.02 7.30
CA THR A 66 1.92 15.95 6.80
C THR A 66 1.99 17.22 7.64
N ASP A 67 2.53 18.29 7.05
CA ASP A 67 2.70 19.59 7.66
C ASP A 67 1.34 20.31 7.72
N THR A 68 0.86 20.60 8.93
CA THR A 68 -0.39 21.32 9.19
C THR A 68 -0.10 22.81 9.33
N ARG A 69 -0.72 23.64 8.47
CA ARG A 69 -0.82 25.09 8.70
C ARG A 69 -2.27 25.51 8.89
N ILE A 70 -2.51 25.94 10.13
CA ILE A 70 -3.75 26.44 10.70
C ILE A 70 -4.01 27.85 10.18
N LEU A 71 -5.21 28.12 9.67
CA LEU A 71 -5.82 29.44 9.73
C LEU A 71 -7.29 29.29 10.15
N HIS A 72 -7.57 29.84 11.32
CA HIS A 72 -8.89 29.93 11.94
C HIS A 72 -9.64 31.10 11.28
N ASN A 73 -10.89 30.90 10.85
CA ASN A 73 -11.84 32.00 10.89
C ASN A 73 -13.25 31.46 11.16
N ALA A 74 -13.84 31.91 12.27
CA ALA A 74 -15.17 31.56 12.71
C ALA A 74 -16.12 32.71 12.38
N ALA A 75 -17.23 32.40 11.71
CA ALA A 75 -18.42 33.25 11.70
C ALA A 75 -19.63 32.34 11.93
N ALA A 76 -20.30 32.56 13.06
CA ALA A 76 -21.45 31.82 13.52
C ALA A 76 -22.74 32.43 12.98
N THR A 77 -23.68 31.61 12.49
CA THR A 77 -25.09 31.99 12.44
C THR A 77 -26.05 30.79 12.55
N THR A 78 -26.86 30.85 13.61
CA THR A 78 -28.24 30.34 13.77
C THR A 78 -28.56 28.84 13.79
N LYS A 79 -28.92 28.39 15.01
CA LYS A 79 -29.68 27.18 15.33
C LYS A 79 -31.04 27.15 14.65
N ALA A 80 -31.23 26.18 13.77
CA ALA A 80 -32.48 25.43 13.64
C ALA A 80 -32.12 23.96 13.91
N THR A 81 -33.02 23.22 14.55
CA THR A 81 -32.90 21.78 14.82
C THR A 81 -32.93 21.02 13.49
N SER A 82 -31.85 21.14 12.73
CA SER A 82 -31.59 20.39 11.51
C SER A 82 -30.91 19.11 11.94
N THR A 83 -31.50 17.97 11.59
CA THR A 83 -30.77 16.71 11.57
C THR A 83 -29.51 16.96 10.77
N ALA A 84 -28.34 16.97 11.42
CA ALA A 84 -27.10 17.40 10.79
C ALA A 84 -26.87 16.54 9.52
N ALA A 85 -26.93 17.19 8.37
CA ALA A 85 -26.84 16.56 7.07
C ALA A 85 -25.51 16.96 6.43
N VAL A 86 -24.88 16.01 5.76
CA VAL A 86 -23.65 16.18 5.00
C VAL A 86 -23.98 16.15 3.50
N GLU A 87 -23.30 17.01 2.74
CA GLU A 87 -23.36 16.99 1.28
C GLU A 87 -22.08 16.34 0.76
N ILE A 88 -22.23 15.26 0.01
CA ILE A 88 -21.12 14.52 -0.59
C ILE A 88 -21.10 14.74 -2.12
N PRO A 89 -19.91 14.92 -2.72
CA PRO A 89 -19.77 15.25 -4.15
C PRO A 89 -19.89 14.00 -5.04
N VAL A 90 -21.03 13.31 -4.97
CA VAL A 90 -21.31 12.11 -5.76
C VAL A 90 -22.70 12.19 -6.38
N THR A 91 -22.83 11.58 -7.55
CA THR A 91 -24.13 11.33 -8.17
C THR A 91 -24.77 10.06 -7.61
N CYS A 92 -26.09 9.96 -7.67
CA CYS A 92 -26.81 8.72 -7.35
C CYS A 92 -26.40 7.53 -8.24
N TYR A 93 -26.04 7.80 -9.50
CA TYR A 93 -25.54 6.80 -10.44
C TYR A 93 -24.21 6.17 -10.00
N GLN A 94 -23.28 7.00 -9.52
CA GLN A 94 -22.01 6.52 -8.97
C GLN A 94 -22.20 5.63 -7.74
N LEU A 95 -23.10 5.99 -6.81
CA LEU A 95 -23.39 5.17 -5.63
C LEU A 95 -23.94 3.77 -5.95
N VAL A 96 -24.62 3.64 -7.09
CA VAL A 96 -25.18 2.37 -7.58
C VAL A 96 -24.22 1.67 -8.56
N GLY A 97 -23.11 2.30 -8.95
CA GLY A 97 -22.11 1.73 -9.84
C GLY A 97 -22.58 1.56 -11.28
N VAL A 98 -23.46 2.44 -11.76
CA VAL A 98 -24.00 2.40 -13.13
C VAL A 98 -23.78 3.74 -13.86
N PRO A 99 -23.71 3.76 -15.21
CA PRO A 99 -23.56 5.00 -15.97
C PRO A 99 -24.74 5.96 -15.80
N ASP A 100 -24.51 7.26 -15.99
CA ASP A 100 -25.52 8.34 -15.92
C ASP A 100 -26.69 8.21 -16.93
N LYS A 101 -26.59 7.27 -17.87
CA LYS A 101 -27.59 6.95 -18.90
C LYS A 101 -28.24 5.57 -18.69
N ALA A 102 -27.99 4.92 -17.56
CA ALA A 102 -28.55 3.61 -17.26
C ALA A 102 -30.09 3.64 -17.29
N GLU A 103 -30.68 2.59 -17.86
CA GLU A 103 -32.14 2.44 -17.90
C GLU A 103 -32.69 2.07 -16.52
N LYS A 104 -33.99 2.33 -16.29
CA LYS A 104 -34.64 2.05 -15.00
C LYS A 104 -34.47 0.60 -14.54
N ASP A 105 -34.56 -0.36 -15.46
CA ASP A 105 -34.39 -1.78 -15.14
C ASP A 105 -32.94 -2.13 -14.77
N GLU A 106 -31.96 -1.45 -15.37
CA GLU A 106 -30.54 -1.60 -15.02
C GLU A 106 -30.25 -1.04 -13.62
N ILE A 107 -30.81 0.13 -13.31
CA ILE A 107 -30.72 0.75 -11.97
C ILE A 107 -31.30 -0.20 -10.91
N VAL A 108 -32.53 -0.70 -11.13
CA VAL A 108 -33.18 -1.64 -10.20
C VAL A 108 -32.36 -2.91 -10.05
N ARG A 109 -31.81 -3.45 -11.14
CA ARG A 109 -30.97 -4.66 -11.10
C ARG A 109 -29.71 -4.43 -10.28
N SER A 110 -28.98 -3.33 -10.52
CA SER A 110 -27.75 -3.02 -9.79
C SER A 110 -28.03 -2.79 -8.30
N VAL A 111 -29.09 -2.03 -7.97
CA VAL A 111 -29.55 -1.83 -6.58
C VAL A 111 -29.85 -3.17 -5.90
N MET A 112 -30.56 -4.08 -6.56
CA MET A 112 -30.87 -5.38 -5.97
C MET A 112 -29.62 -6.26 -5.81
N GLN A 113 -28.67 -6.17 -6.73
CA GLN A 113 -27.38 -6.87 -6.62
C GLN A 113 -26.58 -6.36 -5.42
N LEU A 114 -26.42 -5.03 -5.29
CA LEU A 114 -25.75 -4.41 -4.15
C LEU A 114 -26.45 -4.77 -2.83
N LYS A 115 -27.78 -4.69 -2.78
CA LYS A 115 -28.55 -5.04 -1.58
C LYS A 115 -28.29 -6.48 -1.12
N ASN A 116 -28.15 -7.41 -2.05
CA ASN A 116 -27.92 -8.83 -1.78
C ASN A 116 -26.44 -9.18 -1.60
N ALA A 117 -25.52 -8.24 -1.86
CA ALA A 117 -24.09 -8.45 -1.65
C ALA A 117 -23.77 -8.50 -0.15
N GLU A 118 -22.87 -9.40 0.21
CA GLU A 118 -22.30 -9.46 1.56
C GLU A 118 -21.47 -8.20 1.81
N VAL A 119 -21.67 -7.60 2.99
CA VAL A 119 -20.86 -6.48 3.46
C VAL A 119 -19.61 -7.04 4.11
N GLU A 120 -18.47 -6.40 3.87
CA GLU A 120 -17.19 -6.81 4.46
C GLU A 120 -17.26 -6.86 6.00
N GLU A 121 -16.47 -7.77 6.58
CA GLU A 121 -16.43 -7.92 8.04
C GLU A 121 -15.84 -6.66 8.70
N GLY A 122 -16.40 -6.29 9.85
CA GLY A 122 -15.90 -5.19 10.69
C GLY A 122 -16.78 -3.95 10.68
N TYR A 123 -17.69 -3.79 9.71
CA TYR A 123 -18.68 -2.72 9.77
C TYR A 123 -19.61 -2.87 10.98
N THR A 124 -20.00 -1.74 11.56
CA THR A 124 -21.05 -1.71 12.59
C THR A 124 -22.40 -2.06 11.98
N MET A 125 -23.32 -2.60 12.81
CA MET A 125 -24.68 -2.88 12.37
C MET A 125 -25.40 -1.60 11.87
N ASP A 126 -25.13 -0.46 12.51
CA ASP A 126 -25.68 0.84 12.09
C ASP A 126 -25.21 1.21 10.68
N ALA A 127 -23.93 0.97 10.34
CA ALA A 127 -23.42 1.18 9.00
C ALA A 127 -24.10 0.25 7.97
N VAL A 128 -24.29 -1.03 8.30
CA VAL A 128 -24.97 -2.00 7.44
C VAL A 128 -26.43 -1.63 7.19
N ILE A 129 -27.15 -1.18 8.22
CA ILE A 129 -28.53 -0.69 8.09
C ILE A 129 -28.55 0.58 7.22
N SER A 130 -27.67 1.53 7.52
CA SER A 130 -27.59 2.80 6.78
C SER A 130 -27.28 2.59 5.29
N ARG A 131 -26.45 1.59 4.96
CA ARG A 131 -26.15 1.16 3.59
C ARG A 131 -27.42 0.70 2.87
N GLN A 132 -28.25 -0.12 3.51
CA GLN A 132 -29.50 -0.61 2.93
C GLN A 132 -30.52 0.51 2.74
N ASP A 133 -30.68 1.37 3.75
CA ASP A 133 -31.61 2.51 3.71
C ASP A 133 -31.22 3.49 2.60
N LEU A 134 -29.93 3.87 2.55
CA LEU A 134 -29.41 4.76 1.52
C LEU A 134 -29.59 4.19 0.12
N LEU A 135 -29.36 2.89 -0.07
CA LEU A 135 -29.49 2.25 -1.37
C LEU A 135 -30.94 2.28 -1.89
N MET A 136 -31.92 2.13 -1.00
CA MET A 136 -33.34 2.24 -1.33
C MET A 136 -33.74 3.70 -1.61
N ASP A 137 -33.23 4.65 -0.83
CA ASP A 137 -33.44 6.10 -1.05
C ASP A 137 -32.85 6.57 -2.39
N VAL A 138 -31.62 6.17 -2.70
CA VAL A 138 -30.95 6.49 -3.98
C VAL A 138 -31.69 5.90 -5.17
N ARG A 139 -32.21 4.67 -5.05
CA ARG A 139 -33.07 4.07 -6.07
C ARG A 139 -34.31 4.94 -6.33
N ASP A 140 -35.01 5.33 -5.28
CA ASP A 140 -36.26 6.09 -5.43
C ASP A 140 -35.99 7.48 -6.01
N LYS A 141 -34.90 8.14 -5.60
CA LYS A 141 -34.40 9.37 -6.22
C LYS A 141 -34.14 9.21 -7.72
N LEU A 142 -33.45 8.15 -8.13
CA LEU A 142 -33.18 7.90 -9.55
C LEU A 142 -34.45 7.57 -10.37
N LEU A 143 -35.44 6.93 -9.76
CA LEU A 143 -36.66 6.51 -10.47
C LEU A 143 -37.73 7.60 -10.57
N PHE A 144 -37.80 8.48 -9.57
CA PHE A 144 -38.92 9.39 -9.36
C PHE A 144 -38.52 10.87 -9.22
N GLU A 145 -37.26 11.20 -8.93
CA GLU A 145 -36.81 12.58 -8.76
C GLU A 145 -35.94 13.05 -9.94
N PRO A 146 -36.47 13.87 -10.87
CA PRO A 146 -35.77 14.25 -12.09
C PRO A 146 -34.50 15.09 -11.84
N GLU A 147 -34.38 15.73 -10.67
CA GLU A 147 -33.15 16.44 -10.30
C GLU A 147 -31.96 15.48 -10.11
N TYR A 148 -32.18 14.29 -9.55
CA TYR A 148 -31.13 13.30 -9.33
C TYR A 148 -30.87 12.44 -10.57
N ALA A 149 -31.92 12.11 -11.33
CA ALA A 149 -31.80 11.34 -12.56
C ALA A 149 -31.25 12.16 -13.75
N GLY A 150 -31.49 13.47 -13.76
CA GLY A 150 -31.26 14.31 -14.94
C GLY A 150 -32.26 14.02 -16.07
N ASN A 151 -32.05 14.64 -17.22
CA ASN A 151 -32.88 14.44 -18.40
C ASN A 151 -32.03 14.50 -19.68
N VAL A 152 -31.87 13.34 -20.31
CA VAL A 152 -31.06 13.18 -21.54
C VAL A 152 -31.65 13.98 -22.73
N ARG A 153 -32.98 14.07 -22.83
CA ARG A 153 -33.65 14.79 -23.94
C ARG A 153 -33.42 16.30 -23.83
N ASP A 154 -33.53 16.81 -22.62
CA ASP A 154 -33.39 18.24 -22.33
C ASP A 154 -31.94 18.65 -22.00
N LYS A 155 -30.97 17.71 -22.12
CA LYS A 155 -29.54 17.88 -21.80
C LYS A 155 -29.28 18.39 -20.38
N ILE A 156 -30.16 18.02 -19.44
CA ILE A 156 -30.00 18.33 -18.02
C ILE A 156 -29.16 17.23 -17.38
N PRO A 157 -27.97 17.52 -16.86
CA PRO A 157 -27.15 16.52 -16.19
C PRO A 157 -27.78 16.10 -14.85
N PRO A 158 -27.49 14.89 -14.35
CA PRO A 158 -27.89 14.50 -13.01
C PRO A 158 -27.21 15.37 -11.95
N LYS A 159 -27.86 15.54 -10.80
CA LYS A 159 -27.30 16.29 -9.67
C LYS A 159 -25.97 15.68 -9.21
N SER A 160 -24.93 16.52 -9.16
CA SER A 160 -23.55 16.13 -8.85
C SER A 160 -23.24 16.02 -7.36
N SER A 161 -24.22 16.28 -6.50
CA SER A 161 -24.09 16.15 -5.05
C SER A 161 -25.29 15.45 -4.43
N LEU A 162 -25.03 14.68 -3.38
CA LEU A 162 -26.06 14.01 -2.61
C LEU A 162 -26.02 14.50 -1.16
N ARG A 163 -27.17 14.96 -0.68
CA ARG A 163 -27.35 15.36 0.72
C ARG A 163 -27.94 14.21 1.51
N ILE A 164 -27.22 13.77 2.54
CA ILE A 164 -27.61 12.66 3.42
C ILE A 164 -27.42 13.02 4.89
N PRO A 165 -28.12 12.37 5.84
CA PRO A 165 -27.77 12.46 7.26
C PRO A 165 -26.35 11.96 7.52
N TRP A 166 -25.64 12.52 8.51
CA TRP A 166 -24.30 12.00 8.89
C TRP A 166 -24.31 10.51 9.22
N ALA A 167 -25.41 9.99 9.77
CA ALA A 167 -25.59 8.57 10.06
C ALA A 167 -25.54 7.66 8.82
N TRP A 168 -25.76 8.20 7.63
CA TRP A 168 -25.73 7.46 6.37
C TRP A 168 -24.39 7.56 5.65
N LEU A 169 -23.47 8.40 6.13
CA LEU A 169 -22.16 8.55 5.51
C LEU A 169 -21.35 7.24 5.48
N PRO A 170 -21.30 6.42 6.55
CA PRO A 170 -20.70 5.09 6.48
C PRO A 170 -21.26 4.21 5.38
N GLY A 171 -22.59 4.16 5.24
CA GLY A 171 -23.25 3.40 4.18
C GLY A 171 -22.89 3.91 2.78
N ALA A 172 -22.79 5.23 2.61
CA ALA A 172 -22.36 5.84 1.34
C ALA A 172 -20.93 5.47 0.97
N LEU A 173 -19.98 5.55 1.92
CA LEU A 173 -18.58 5.20 1.69
C LEU A 173 -18.42 3.69 1.41
N CYS A 174 -19.19 2.85 2.08
CA CYS A 174 -19.24 1.42 1.84
C CYS A 174 -19.71 1.11 0.40
N LEU A 175 -20.81 1.71 -0.05
CA LEU A 175 -21.30 1.54 -1.42
C LEU A 175 -20.28 2.01 -2.46
N LEU A 176 -19.70 3.20 -2.28
CA LEU A 176 -18.64 3.73 -3.16
C LEU A 176 -17.44 2.79 -3.24
N GLN A 177 -17.06 2.17 -2.11
CA GLN A 177 -15.99 1.17 -2.08
C GLN A 177 -16.37 -0.09 -2.87
N GLU A 178 -17.60 -0.60 -2.73
CA GLU A 178 -18.09 -1.81 -3.42
C GLU A 178 -18.18 -1.65 -4.95
N VAL A 179 -18.45 -0.42 -5.42
CA VAL A 179 -18.53 -0.08 -6.85
C VAL A 179 -17.19 0.32 -7.47
N GLY A 180 -16.13 0.44 -6.66
CA GLY A 180 -14.77 0.75 -7.14
C GLY A 180 -14.48 2.24 -7.31
N GLU A 181 -15.07 3.10 -6.47
CA GLU A 181 -14.82 4.54 -6.43
C GLU A 181 -13.79 4.88 -5.32
N GLU A 182 -12.64 4.20 -5.30
CA GLU A 182 -11.71 4.22 -4.15
C GLU A 182 -11.20 5.63 -3.83
N LYS A 183 -10.91 6.43 -4.86
CA LYS A 183 -10.42 7.80 -4.67
C LYS A 183 -11.47 8.68 -4.00
N LEU A 184 -12.73 8.57 -4.42
CA LEU A 184 -13.83 9.33 -3.80
C LEU A 184 -14.04 8.90 -2.35
N VAL A 185 -13.93 7.60 -2.05
CA VAL A 185 -13.99 7.10 -0.66
C VAL A 185 -12.93 7.76 0.21
N LEU A 186 -11.68 7.84 -0.28
CA LEU A 186 -10.59 8.47 0.45
C LEU A 186 -10.75 9.98 0.60
N ASP A 187 -11.21 10.68 -0.44
CA ASP A 187 -11.40 12.13 -0.41
C ASP A 187 -12.54 12.53 0.53
N ILE A 188 -13.69 11.87 0.42
CA ILE A 188 -14.85 12.09 1.30
C ILE A 188 -14.50 11.67 2.73
N GLY A 189 -13.85 10.52 2.92
CA GLY A 189 -13.43 10.04 4.23
C GLY A 189 -12.47 11.01 4.93
N ARG A 190 -11.45 11.52 4.23
CA ARG A 190 -10.54 12.54 4.78
C ARG A 190 -11.27 13.82 5.17
N ALA A 191 -12.18 14.32 4.32
CA ALA A 191 -12.98 15.50 4.62
C ALA A 191 -13.88 15.27 5.84
N ALA A 192 -14.51 14.09 5.94
CA ALA A 192 -15.37 13.71 7.05
C ALA A 192 -14.61 13.64 8.39
N LEU A 193 -13.40 13.08 8.41
CA LEU A 193 -12.59 12.98 9.64
C LEU A 193 -12.22 14.34 10.25
N GLN A 194 -12.27 15.42 9.47
CA GLN A 194 -12.07 16.79 9.98
C GLN A 194 -13.34 17.38 10.60
N HIS A 195 -14.51 16.74 10.43
CA HIS A 195 -15.79 17.27 10.87
C HIS A 195 -16.22 16.71 12.23
N PRO A 196 -16.66 17.55 13.19
CA PRO A 196 -17.09 17.09 14.52
C PRO A 196 -18.23 16.06 14.49
N ASP A 197 -19.19 16.22 13.58
CA ASP A 197 -20.35 15.32 13.48
C ASP A 197 -20.00 13.93 12.94
N ALA A 198 -18.82 13.75 12.33
CA ALA A 198 -18.36 12.45 11.87
C ALA A 198 -17.83 11.57 13.02
N LYS A 199 -17.56 12.14 14.20
CA LYS A 199 -16.96 11.44 15.36
C LYS A 199 -17.62 10.11 15.72
N PRO A 200 -18.97 9.98 15.76
CA PRO A 200 -19.63 8.71 16.06
C PRO A 200 -19.33 7.62 15.01
N TYR A 201 -19.06 8.03 13.78
CA TYR A 201 -18.98 7.18 12.59
C TYR A 201 -17.55 6.86 12.15
N VAL A 202 -16.54 7.39 12.87
CA VAL A 202 -15.10 7.25 12.53
C VAL A 202 -14.68 5.80 12.33
N HIS A 203 -15.30 4.84 13.04
CA HIS A 203 -14.96 3.42 12.86
C HIS A 203 -15.17 2.97 11.41
N ASP A 204 -16.39 3.14 10.90
CA ASP A 204 -16.80 2.66 9.59
C ASP A 204 -16.24 3.53 8.46
N VAL A 205 -16.03 4.83 8.72
CA VAL A 205 -15.30 5.73 7.80
C VAL A 205 -13.87 5.22 7.59
N LEU A 206 -13.13 4.95 8.67
CA LEU A 206 -11.76 4.43 8.57
C LEU A 206 -11.70 3.05 7.93
N LEU A 207 -12.66 2.17 8.23
CA LEU A 207 -12.74 0.86 7.59
C LEU A 207 -12.96 0.98 6.08
N SER A 208 -13.91 1.82 5.64
CA SER A 208 -14.15 2.07 4.21
C SER A 208 -12.91 2.62 3.51
N MET A 209 -12.21 3.55 4.15
CA MET A 209 -10.94 4.10 3.63
C MET A 209 -9.85 3.02 3.55
N ALA A 210 -9.72 2.15 4.54
CA ALA A 210 -8.73 1.08 4.53
C ALA A 210 -9.02 0.05 3.42
N LEU A 211 -10.28 -0.32 3.22
CA LEU A 211 -10.69 -1.21 2.13
C LEU A 211 -10.46 -0.58 0.75
N ALA A 212 -10.67 0.73 0.61
CA ALA A 212 -10.32 1.48 -0.60
C ALA A 212 -8.81 1.47 -0.88
N GLU A 213 -7.97 1.65 0.14
CA GLU A 213 -6.51 1.50 -0.01
C GLU A 213 -6.10 0.07 -0.40
N CYS A 214 -6.76 -0.96 0.14
CA CYS A 214 -6.52 -2.35 -0.28
C CYS A 214 -6.90 -2.58 -1.75
N ALA A 215 -7.99 -1.99 -2.23
CA ALA A 215 -8.37 -2.06 -3.64
C ALA A 215 -7.37 -1.32 -4.55
N ILE A 216 -6.87 -0.15 -4.13
CA ILE A 216 -5.78 0.56 -4.82
C ILE A 216 -4.51 -0.32 -4.85
N ALA A 217 -4.19 -0.99 -3.74
CA ALA A 217 -3.04 -1.88 -3.68
C ALA A 217 -3.14 -3.02 -4.69
N LYS A 218 -4.31 -3.66 -4.77
CA LYS A 218 -4.62 -4.71 -5.75
C LYS A 218 -4.37 -4.22 -7.18
N ILE A 219 -4.88 -3.05 -7.55
CA ILE A 219 -4.67 -2.44 -8.88
C ILE A 219 -3.17 -2.18 -9.13
N GLY A 220 -2.43 -1.75 -8.10
CA GLY A 220 -0.98 -1.56 -8.17
C GLY A 220 -0.23 -2.85 -8.52
N PHE A 221 -0.57 -3.95 -7.82
CA PHE A 221 0.03 -5.26 -8.05
C PHE A 221 -0.32 -5.84 -9.43
N GLU A 222 -1.58 -5.71 -9.87
CA GLU A 222 -2.01 -6.12 -11.21
C GLU A 222 -1.24 -5.39 -12.34
N ARG A 223 -0.75 -4.18 -12.06
CA ARG A 223 0.05 -3.37 -12.98
C ARG A 223 1.56 -3.59 -12.84
N ASN A 224 2.00 -4.58 -12.06
CA ASN A 224 3.40 -4.84 -11.72
C ASN A 224 4.11 -3.60 -11.11
N LYS A 225 3.38 -2.80 -10.34
CA LYS A 225 3.92 -1.66 -9.59
C LYS A 225 3.89 -2.00 -8.10
N VAL A 226 4.84 -2.80 -7.66
CA VAL A 226 4.89 -3.33 -6.28
C VAL A 226 5.05 -2.17 -5.29
N SER A 227 5.86 -1.16 -5.62
CA SER A 227 6.04 0.02 -4.75
C SER A 227 4.73 0.77 -4.47
N LEU A 228 3.90 0.98 -5.49
CA LEU A 228 2.60 1.64 -5.34
C LEU A 228 1.62 0.80 -4.52
N GLY A 229 1.59 -0.51 -4.78
CA GLY A 229 0.71 -1.41 -4.03
C GLY A 229 1.11 -1.52 -2.56
N PHE A 230 2.42 -1.59 -2.30
CA PHE A 230 2.99 -1.59 -0.96
C PHE A 230 2.65 -0.30 -0.19
N GLU A 231 2.79 0.87 -0.83
CA GLU A 231 2.46 2.15 -0.20
C GLU A 231 0.97 2.23 0.18
N ALA A 232 0.09 1.74 -0.70
CA ALA A 232 -1.34 1.68 -0.42
C ALA A 232 -1.66 0.74 0.75
N LEU A 233 -1.07 -0.45 0.82
CA LEU A 233 -1.22 -1.34 1.98
C LEU A 233 -0.69 -0.70 3.28
N ALA A 234 0.43 0.03 3.23
CA ALA A 234 0.95 0.74 4.39
C ALA A 234 -0.02 1.83 4.89
N ARG A 235 -0.70 2.54 3.97
CA ARG A 235 -1.76 3.49 4.33
C ARG A 235 -2.98 2.79 4.93
N ALA A 236 -3.42 1.66 4.36
CA ALA A 236 -4.50 0.83 4.93
C ALA A 236 -4.16 0.39 6.36
N GLN A 237 -2.93 -0.10 6.58
CA GLN A 237 -2.44 -0.50 7.90
C GLN A 237 -2.47 0.66 8.90
N CYS A 238 -2.07 1.87 8.48
CA CYS A 238 -2.10 3.07 9.31
C CYS A 238 -3.54 3.42 9.75
N LEU A 239 -4.49 3.38 8.82
CA LEU A 239 -5.91 3.63 9.11
C LEU A 239 -6.47 2.63 10.12
N LEU A 240 -6.21 1.33 9.94
CA LEU A 240 -6.69 0.29 10.85
C LEU A 240 -6.05 0.38 12.24
N ARG A 241 -4.76 0.72 12.33
CA ARG A 241 -4.06 0.89 13.61
C ARG A 241 -4.48 2.14 14.39
N SER A 242 -5.10 3.12 13.73
CA SER A 242 -5.54 4.35 14.39
C SER A 242 -6.68 4.15 15.41
N LYS A 243 -7.37 3.00 15.36
CA LYS A 243 -8.47 2.68 16.28
C LYS A 243 -8.35 1.26 16.82
N ILE A 244 -8.45 1.11 18.14
CA ILE A 244 -8.30 -0.19 18.84
C ILE A 244 -9.27 -1.26 18.32
N SER A 245 -10.51 -0.89 18.00
CA SER A 245 -11.50 -1.85 17.49
C SER A 245 -11.14 -2.39 16.10
N LEU A 246 -10.48 -1.59 15.25
CA LEU A 246 -9.98 -2.01 13.94
C LEU A 246 -8.65 -2.77 14.06
N GLY A 247 -7.85 -2.47 15.08
CA GLY A 247 -6.57 -3.11 15.35
C GLY A 247 -6.63 -4.60 15.69
N LYS A 248 -7.81 -5.16 15.94
CA LYS A 248 -8.00 -6.59 16.25
C LYS A 248 -8.54 -7.41 15.07
N MET A 249 -8.76 -6.77 13.92
CA MET A 249 -9.32 -7.43 12.75
C MET A 249 -8.31 -8.35 12.08
N ALA A 250 -8.78 -9.50 11.59
CA ALA A 250 -7.98 -10.40 10.76
C ALA A 250 -7.42 -9.70 9.51
N LEU A 251 -8.14 -8.71 8.98
CA LEU A 251 -7.70 -7.86 7.87
C LEU A 251 -6.34 -7.20 8.16
N LEU A 252 -6.15 -6.62 9.36
CA LEU A 252 -4.89 -5.95 9.71
C LEU A 252 -3.73 -6.94 9.72
N SER A 253 -3.90 -8.12 10.31
CA SER A 253 -2.86 -9.15 10.33
C SER A 253 -2.51 -9.63 8.91
N GLN A 254 -3.50 -9.78 8.03
CA GLN A 254 -3.26 -10.13 6.63
C GLN A 254 -2.48 -9.04 5.87
N ILE A 255 -2.78 -7.76 6.14
CA ILE A 255 -2.02 -6.63 5.58
C ILE A 255 -0.59 -6.62 6.11
N GLU A 256 -0.39 -6.84 7.42
CA GLU A 256 0.92 -6.90 8.05
C GLU A 256 1.79 -8.01 7.44
N GLU A 257 1.23 -9.21 7.29
CA GLU A 257 1.89 -10.33 6.63
C GLU A 257 2.22 -10.02 5.16
N SER A 258 1.28 -9.42 4.43
CA SER A 258 1.50 -9.02 3.02
C SER A 258 2.63 -8.00 2.89
N LEU A 259 2.72 -7.03 3.82
CA LEU A 259 3.80 -6.04 3.83
C LEU A 259 5.16 -6.69 4.12
N GLU A 260 5.24 -7.64 5.05
CA GLU A 260 6.48 -8.38 5.31
C GLU A 260 6.93 -9.18 4.09
N GLU A 261 6.00 -9.83 3.39
CA GLU A 261 6.30 -10.64 2.21
C GLU A 261 6.75 -9.78 1.01
N LEU A 262 6.12 -8.63 0.81
CA LEU A 262 6.40 -7.75 -0.32
C LEU A 262 7.59 -6.80 -0.08
N ALA A 263 8.07 -6.66 1.16
CA ALA A 263 9.15 -5.74 1.52
C ALA A 263 10.43 -5.92 0.67
N PRO A 264 10.94 -7.14 0.40
CA PRO A 264 12.13 -7.32 -0.44
C PRO A 264 11.91 -6.83 -1.88
N ALA A 265 10.78 -7.19 -2.50
CA ALA A 265 10.48 -6.79 -3.87
C ALA A 265 10.29 -5.27 -3.99
N CYS A 266 9.55 -4.66 -3.07
CA CYS A 266 9.35 -3.21 -2.99
C CYS A 266 10.68 -2.47 -2.81
N THR A 267 11.56 -2.97 -1.92
CA THR A 267 12.90 -2.40 -1.69
C THR A 267 13.72 -2.38 -2.97
N LEU A 268 13.77 -3.50 -3.69
CA LEU A 268 14.49 -3.57 -4.97
C LEU A 268 13.90 -2.59 -5.99
N GLU A 269 12.58 -2.56 -6.18
CA GLU A 269 11.92 -1.63 -7.12
C GLU A 269 12.30 -0.18 -6.83
N LEU A 270 12.24 0.25 -5.57
CA LEU A 270 12.57 1.61 -5.16
C LEU A 270 14.07 1.93 -5.33
N LEU A 271 14.97 0.98 -5.04
CA LEU A 271 16.41 1.16 -5.28
C LEU A 271 16.74 1.34 -6.77
N GLY A 272 15.93 0.75 -7.66
CA GLY A 272 16.10 0.84 -9.11
C GLY A 272 15.56 2.12 -9.75
N MET A 273 14.95 3.03 -8.98
CA MET A 273 14.40 4.27 -9.53
C MET A 273 15.50 5.24 -9.99
N PRO A 274 15.22 6.10 -10.99
CA PRO A 274 16.17 7.11 -11.45
C PRO A 274 16.62 8.04 -10.32
N HIS A 275 17.90 8.41 -10.34
CA HIS A 275 18.49 9.36 -9.41
C HIS A 275 18.01 10.78 -9.75
N SER A 276 16.91 11.19 -9.14
CA SER A 276 16.36 12.54 -9.22
C SER A 276 16.09 13.07 -7.81
N PRO A 277 16.07 14.40 -7.59
CA PRO A 277 15.73 14.96 -6.28
C PRO A 277 14.33 14.56 -5.82
N GLU A 278 13.40 14.31 -6.74
CA GLU A 278 12.05 13.83 -6.46
C GLU A 278 12.02 12.41 -5.85
N ASN A 279 13.02 11.59 -6.17
CA ASN A 279 13.15 10.21 -5.67
C ASN A 279 14.06 10.09 -4.46
N ALA A 280 14.70 11.18 -4.01
CA ALA A 280 15.72 11.13 -2.96
C ALA A 280 15.21 10.53 -1.65
N GLU A 281 14.03 10.96 -1.19
CA GLU A 281 13.43 10.43 0.05
C GLU A 281 13.00 8.97 -0.09
N ARG A 282 12.44 8.58 -1.24
CA ARG A 282 12.07 7.18 -1.51
C ARG A 282 13.30 6.28 -1.55
N ARG A 283 14.40 6.74 -2.16
CA ARG A 283 15.67 6.03 -2.20
C ARG A 283 16.25 5.86 -0.79
N ARG A 284 16.23 6.93 0.03
CA ARG A 284 16.67 6.86 1.43
C ARG A 284 15.85 5.84 2.21
N GLY A 285 14.52 5.86 2.04
CA GLY A 285 13.61 4.87 2.64
C GLY A 285 13.93 3.44 2.20
N ALA A 286 14.22 3.22 0.91
CA ALA A 286 14.59 1.90 0.40
C ALA A 286 15.94 1.40 0.94
N ILE A 287 16.93 2.29 1.11
CA ILE A 287 18.21 1.92 1.73
C ILE A 287 18.02 1.57 3.21
N ALA A 288 17.17 2.31 3.93
CA ALA A 288 16.82 1.98 5.31
C ALA A 288 16.10 0.62 5.41
N ALA A 289 15.15 0.34 4.51
CA ALA A 289 14.48 -0.95 4.42
C ALA A 289 15.46 -2.09 4.09
N LEU A 290 16.40 -1.86 3.16
CA LEU A 290 17.45 -2.83 2.85
C LEU A 290 18.32 -3.14 4.07
N ARG A 291 18.72 -2.11 4.84
CA ARG A 291 19.47 -2.30 6.08
C ARG A 291 18.70 -3.12 7.10
N GLU A 292 17.40 -2.86 7.26
CA GLU A 292 16.56 -3.61 8.18
C GLU A 292 16.37 -5.07 7.74
N LEU A 293 16.17 -5.33 6.44
CA LEU A 293 16.13 -6.69 5.90
C LEU A 293 17.46 -7.41 6.18
N LEU A 294 18.59 -6.77 5.90
CA LEU A 294 19.92 -7.33 6.16
C LEU A 294 20.15 -7.58 7.64
N ARG A 295 19.72 -6.67 8.52
CA ARG A 295 19.77 -6.85 9.97
C ARG A 295 19.00 -8.12 10.37
N GLN A 296 17.75 -8.27 9.92
CA GLN A 296 16.93 -9.44 10.21
C GLN A 296 17.50 -10.75 9.64
N GLY A 297 18.21 -10.71 8.51
CA GLY A 297 18.86 -11.88 7.96
C GLY A 297 20.15 -12.28 8.67
N LEU A 298 20.93 -11.27 9.11
CA LEU A 298 22.20 -11.47 9.80
C LEU A 298 22.00 -11.85 11.27
N ASP A 299 21.02 -11.22 11.91
CA ASP A 299 20.54 -11.59 13.22
C ASP A 299 19.79 -12.94 13.11
N LEU A 300 19.82 -13.76 14.16
CA LEU A 300 19.11 -15.04 14.24
C LEU A 300 17.56 -14.89 14.30
N GLU A 301 17.02 -13.75 13.85
CA GLU A 301 15.60 -13.43 13.89
C GLU A 301 14.88 -14.17 12.76
N THR A 302 13.99 -15.09 13.14
CA THR A 302 13.22 -15.96 12.22
C THR A 302 12.15 -15.23 11.40
N SER A 303 12.10 -13.90 11.43
CA SER A 303 11.09 -13.09 10.76
C SER A 303 11.44 -12.71 9.32
N CYS A 304 12.69 -12.90 8.89
CA CYS A 304 13.08 -12.47 7.54
C CYS A 304 12.48 -13.37 6.45
N ARG A 305 11.63 -12.81 5.59
CA ARG A 305 10.96 -13.53 4.49
C ARG A 305 11.79 -13.60 3.19
N VAL A 306 13.06 -13.17 3.21
CA VAL A 306 13.95 -13.27 2.04
C VAL A 306 14.36 -14.74 1.82
N GLN A 307 13.95 -15.33 0.70
CA GLN A 307 14.22 -16.74 0.39
C GLN A 307 15.59 -16.97 -0.25
N ASP A 308 15.98 -16.14 -1.22
CA ASP A 308 17.26 -16.24 -1.94
C ASP A 308 18.12 -15.00 -1.67
N TRP A 309 18.87 -15.07 -0.58
CA TRP A 309 19.77 -14.00 -0.13
C TRP A 309 20.85 -13.64 -1.16
N PRO A 310 21.60 -14.60 -1.75
CA PRO A 310 22.60 -14.28 -2.76
C PRO A 310 22.02 -13.49 -3.94
N CYS A 311 20.87 -13.91 -4.47
CA CYS A 311 20.22 -13.24 -5.59
C CYS A 311 19.69 -11.84 -5.17
N PHE A 312 18.98 -11.76 -4.04
CA PHE A 312 18.43 -10.51 -3.53
C PHE A 312 19.52 -9.46 -3.27
N LEU A 313 20.57 -9.81 -2.53
CA LEU A 313 21.62 -8.88 -2.15
C LEU A 313 22.47 -8.47 -3.38
N SER A 314 22.75 -9.40 -4.30
CA SER A 314 23.41 -9.04 -5.56
C SER A 314 22.60 -8.01 -6.36
N GLN A 315 21.28 -8.21 -6.49
CA GLN A 315 20.41 -7.25 -7.16
C GLN A 315 20.36 -5.90 -6.45
N ALA A 316 20.34 -5.89 -5.12
CA ALA A 316 20.36 -4.66 -4.33
C ALA A 316 21.68 -3.90 -4.54
N LEU A 317 22.82 -4.56 -4.38
CA LEU A 317 24.15 -3.95 -4.56
C LEU A 317 24.33 -3.36 -5.96
N ASN A 318 23.82 -4.03 -7.00
CA ASN A 318 23.86 -3.52 -8.38
C ASN A 318 23.01 -2.27 -8.62
N ARG A 319 22.13 -1.90 -7.69
CA ARG A 319 21.28 -0.70 -7.76
C ARG A 319 21.77 0.41 -6.82
N LEU A 320 22.81 0.15 -6.03
CA LEU A 320 23.39 1.11 -5.08
C LEU A 320 24.59 1.84 -5.68
N MET A 321 24.80 3.08 -5.24
CA MET A 321 26.02 3.83 -5.51
C MET A 321 27.18 3.31 -4.67
N ALA A 322 28.42 3.57 -5.10
CA ALA A 322 29.60 3.12 -4.37
C ALA A 322 29.63 3.61 -2.90
N THR A 323 29.20 4.85 -2.64
CA THR A 323 29.07 5.38 -1.26
C THR A 323 28.05 4.58 -0.45
N GLU A 324 26.88 4.32 -1.04
CA GLU A 324 25.79 3.61 -0.37
C GLU A 324 26.15 2.14 -0.08
N ILE A 325 26.93 1.48 -0.95
CA ILE A 325 27.44 0.12 -0.71
C ILE A 325 28.39 0.11 0.48
N VAL A 326 29.35 1.04 0.52
CA VAL A 326 30.33 1.14 1.61
C VAL A 326 29.64 1.47 2.94
N ASP A 327 28.65 2.34 2.92
CA ASP A 327 27.88 2.74 4.11
C ASP A 327 26.76 1.74 4.47
N LEU A 328 26.55 0.66 3.69
CA LEU A 328 25.40 -0.22 3.87
C LEU A 328 25.48 -1.00 5.18
N LEU A 329 26.65 -1.56 5.48
CA LEU A 329 26.93 -2.42 6.63
C LEU A 329 28.33 -2.12 7.20
N PRO A 330 28.60 -2.45 8.48
CA PRO A 330 29.96 -2.42 9.04
C PRO A 330 30.78 -3.59 8.47
N TRP A 331 31.30 -3.43 7.25
CA TRP A 331 31.99 -4.49 6.51
C TRP A 331 33.24 -5.04 7.22
N ASP A 332 33.95 -4.20 7.98
CA ASP A 332 35.14 -4.61 8.74
C ASP A 332 34.80 -5.62 9.84
N ASP A 333 33.74 -5.37 10.61
CA ASP A 333 33.27 -6.26 11.67
C ASP A 333 32.78 -7.59 11.08
N LEU A 334 32.08 -7.51 9.95
CA LEU A 334 31.60 -8.67 9.22
C LEU A 334 32.76 -9.57 8.76
N ILE A 335 33.88 -9.01 8.29
CA ILE A 335 35.06 -9.81 7.91
C ILE A 335 35.64 -10.54 9.13
N LEU A 336 35.66 -9.91 10.30
CA LEU A 336 36.17 -10.52 11.54
C LEU A 336 35.29 -11.69 11.99
N VAL A 337 33.96 -11.53 11.98
CA VAL A 337 32.99 -12.60 12.28
C VAL A 337 33.15 -13.78 11.33
N ARG A 338 33.39 -13.52 10.02
CA ARG A 338 33.55 -14.57 9.01
C ARG A 338 34.77 -15.47 9.24
N LYS A 339 35.84 -14.95 9.85
CA LYS A 339 37.07 -15.71 10.16
C LYS A 339 36.82 -16.82 11.17
N ASN A 340 35.90 -16.62 12.11
CA ASN A 340 35.54 -17.64 13.10
C ASN A 340 34.55 -18.65 12.53
N LYS A 341 35.03 -19.58 11.70
CA LYS A 341 34.19 -20.56 10.97
C LYS A 341 33.29 -21.44 11.85
N LYS A 342 33.55 -21.48 13.16
CA LYS A 342 32.81 -22.31 14.12
C LYS A 342 31.66 -21.55 14.81
N SER A 343 31.60 -20.22 14.72
CA SER A 343 30.49 -19.47 15.32
C SER A 343 29.23 -19.57 14.48
N LEU A 344 28.07 -19.59 15.15
CA LEU A 344 26.76 -19.60 14.50
C LEU A 344 26.53 -18.33 13.66
N GLU A 345 26.97 -17.18 14.18
CA GLU A 345 26.98 -15.89 13.45
C GLU A 345 27.73 -15.99 12.12
N SER A 346 28.90 -16.66 12.09
CA SER A 346 29.68 -16.87 10.86
C SER A 346 28.96 -17.76 9.85
N GLN A 347 28.12 -18.70 10.32
CA GLN A 347 27.33 -19.56 9.44
C GLN A 347 26.15 -18.80 8.83
N ASN A 348 25.39 -18.05 9.62
CA ASN A 348 24.28 -17.22 9.14
C ASN A 348 24.76 -16.16 8.14
N GLN A 349 25.85 -15.49 8.49
CA GLN A 349 26.46 -14.49 7.62
C GLN A 349 26.82 -15.06 6.25
N ARG A 350 27.17 -16.35 6.12
CA ARG A 350 27.48 -16.97 4.82
C ARG A 350 26.24 -17.28 3.99
N VAL A 351 25.07 -17.40 4.62
CA VAL A 351 23.78 -17.53 3.92
C VAL A 351 23.39 -16.18 3.32
N VAL A 352 23.55 -15.10 4.09
CA VAL A 352 23.17 -13.74 3.68
C VAL A 352 24.19 -13.09 2.75
N ILE A 353 25.47 -13.17 3.11
CA ILE A 353 26.58 -12.49 2.43
C ILE A 353 27.48 -13.53 1.78
N ASP A 354 27.33 -13.65 0.46
CA ASP A 354 28.17 -14.53 -0.36
C ASP A 354 29.55 -13.87 -0.67
N PHE A 355 30.39 -14.57 -1.44
CA PHE A 355 31.69 -14.03 -1.83
C PHE A 355 31.58 -12.88 -2.85
N ASN A 356 30.55 -12.89 -3.71
CA ASN A 356 30.34 -11.85 -4.70
C ASN A 356 30.03 -10.50 -4.03
N CYS A 357 29.34 -10.51 -2.89
CA CYS A 357 29.09 -9.32 -2.09
C CYS A 357 30.39 -8.62 -1.69
N PHE A 358 31.38 -9.37 -1.17
CA PHE A 358 32.69 -8.79 -0.82
C PHE A 358 33.44 -8.24 -2.02
N TYR A 359 33.32 -8.91 -3.17
CA TYR A 359 33.91 -8.40 -4.42
C TYR A 359 33.30 -7.05 -4.83
N MET A 360 31.97 -6.90 -4.74
CA MET A 360 31.29 -5.64 -5.03
C MET A 360 31.68 -4.53 -4.06
N VAL A 361 31.82 -4.85 -2.77
CA VAL A 361 32.28 -3.91 -1.73
C VAL A 361 33.70 -3.44 -2.01
N LEU A 362 34.60 -4.34 -2.40
CA LEU A 362 35.97 -3.99 -2.81
C LEU A 362 35.96 -3.01 -4.00
N LEU A 363 35.16 -3.29 -5.03
CA LEU A 363 35.02 -2.39 -6.18
C LEU A 363 34.47 -1.02 -5.77
N ALA A 364 33.50 -0.98 -4.86
CA ALA A 364 32.95 0.27 -4.33
C ALA A 364 34.01 1.10 -3.58
N HIS A 365 34.80 0.49 -2.70
CA HIS A 365 35.91 1.18 -2.02
C HIS A 365 36.95 1.72 -3.01
N VAL A 366 37.30 0.94 -4.04
CA VAL A 366 38.24 1.39 -5.09
C VAL A 366 37.65 2.58 -5.85
N ALA A 367 36.39 2.50 -6.27
CA ALA A 367 35.71 3.57 -6.99
C ALA A 367 35.65 4.88 -6.17
N LEU A 368 35.34 4.80 -4.88
CA LEU A 368 35.37 5.95 -3.97
C LEU A 368 36.77 6.54 -3.83
N GLY A 369 37.78 5.69 -3.65
CA GLY A 369 39.18 6.13 -3.53
C GLY A 369 39.71 6.83 -4.79
N PHE A 370 39.25 6.43 -5.97
CA PHE A 370 39.56 7.16 -7.21
C PHE A 370 38.80 8.48 -7.30
N SER A 371 37.50 8.48 -6.97
CA SER A 371 36.68 9.69 -7.04
C SER A 371 37.16 10.78 -6.07
N SER A 372 37.63 10.42 -4.87
CA SER A 372 38.12 11.38 -3.87
C SER A 372 39.43 12.05 -4.31
N LYS A 373 40.33 11.30 -4.93
CA LYS A 373 41.57 11.85 -5.50
C LYS A 373 41.32 12.78 -6.69
N GLN A 374 40.27 12.51 -7.47
CA GLN A 374 39.92 13.37 -8.60
C GLN A 374 39.37 14.73 -8.16
N SER A 375 38.68 14.81 -7.01
CA SER A 375 38.25 16.09 -6.43
C SER A 375 39.37 16.93 -5.83
N GLU A 376 40.54 16.36 -5.55
CA GLU A 376 41.72 17.11 -5.09
C GLU A 376 42.56 17.69 -6.26
N LEU A 377 42.29 17.25 -7.49
CA LEU A 377 43.01 17.63 -8.72
C LEU A 377 42.26 18.67 -9.57
N VAL A 378 41.06 19.09 -9.15
CA VAL A 378 40.23 20.15 -9.76
C VAL A 378 40.15 21.31 -8.79
#